data_AF-A0A0F3QFW1-F1
#
_entry.id   AF-A0A0F3QFW1-F1
#
_cell.length_a   1.000
_cell.length_b   1.000
_cell.length_c   1.000
_cell.angle_alpha   90.00
_cell.angle_beta   90.00
_cell.angle_gamma   90.00
#
_symmetry.space_group_name_H-M   'P 1'
#
loop_
_entity.id
_entity.type
_entity.pdbx_description
1 polymer ?
#
loop_
_entity_poly.entity_id
_entity_poly.type
_entity_poly.pdbx_seq_one_letter_code
_entity_poly.pdbx_strand_id
1 'polypeptide(L)' 'MDIANLWQEAKDIPSIETYERFILGLDLLFCFGLIDIENNLIMRKKLC' A
#
# COMPACT_ATOMS: atom_id res chain seq x y z
N MET A 1 -3.57 -5.83 6.25
CA MET A 1 -4.59 -5.90 5.18
C MET A 1 -3.96 -6.59 3.99
N ASP A 2 -4.67 -7.51 3.33
CA ASP A 2 -4.15 -8.18 2.14
C ASP A 2 -3.98 -7.19 0.97
N ILE A 3 -2.86 -7.30 0.25
CA ILE A 3 -2.49 -6.37 -0.83
C ILE A 3 -3.50 -6.42 -1.98
N ALA A 4 -4.03 -7.60 -2.33
CA ALA A 4 -4.97 -7.73 -3.44
C ALA A 4 -6.33 -7.10 -3.09
N ASN A 5 -6.79 -7.27 -1.85
CA ASN A 5 -7.99 -6.60 -1.36
C ASN A 5 -7.82 -5.08 -1.31
N LEU A 6 -6.67 -4.58 -0.82
CA LEU A 6 -6.39 -3.15 -0.83
C LEU A 6 -6.38 -2.59 -2.26
N TRP A 7 -5.84 -3.32 -3.22
CA TRP A 7 -5.89 -2.92 -4.62
C TRP A 7 -7.32 -2.83 -5.15
N GLN A 8 -8.20 -3.77 -4.82
CA GLN A 8 -9.61 -3.71 -5.24
C GLN A 8 -10.31 -2.45 -4.72
N GLU A 9 -9.97 -1.99 -3.52
CA GLU A 9 -10.52 -0.75 -2.95
C GLU A 9 -9.86 0.50 -3.54
N ALA A 10 -8.55 0.44 -3.82
CA ALA A 10 -7.76 1.59 -4.24
C ALA A 10 -7.91 1.94 -5.73
N LYS A 11 -8.20 0.96 -6.60
CA LYS A 11 -8.27 1.15 -8.06
C LYS A 11 -9.32 2.18 -8.50
N ASP A 12 -10.39 2.36 -7.71
CA ASP A 12 -11.47 3.30 -8.02
C ASP A 12 -11.13 4.74 -7.59
N ILE A 13 -10.00 4.96 -6.91
CA ILE A 13 -9.50 6.29 -6.54
C ILE A 13 -8.77 6.89 -7.75
N PRO A 14 -9.23 8.04 -8.30
CA PRO A 14 -8.66 8.60 -9.55
C PRO A 14 -7.17 8.91 -9.50
N SER A 15 -6.63 9.25 -8.33
CA SER A 15 -5.19 9.51 -8.17
C SER A 15 -4.35 8.23 -8.16
N ILE A 16 -4.96 7.07 -7.91
CA ILE A 16 -4.31 5.77 -7.94
C ILE A 16 -4.55 5.16 -9.31
N GLU A 17 -5.79 4.81 -9.67
CA GLU A 17 -6.31 4.35 -10.99
C GLU A 17 -5.58 3.19 -11.69
N THR A 18 -4.25 3.12 -11.65
CA THR A 18 -3.41 2.07 -12.24
C THR A 18 -2.69 1.27 -11.15
N TYR A 19 -2.38 0.02 -11.47
CA TYR A 19 -1.68 -0.87 -10.57
C TYR A 19 -0.25 -0.37 -10.27
N GLU A 20 0.41 0.25 -11.25
CA GLU A 20 1.75 0.83 -11.08
C GLU A 20 1.76 1.98 -10.08
N ARG A 21 0.77 2.88 -10.15
CA ARG A 21 0.63 3.98 -9.19
C ARG A 21 0.32 3.47 -7.79
N PHE A 22 -0.46 2.40 -7.69
CA PHE A 22 -0.71 1.71 -6.43
C PHE A 22 0.58 1.16 -5.80
N ILE A 23 1.38 0.42 -6.58
CA ILE A 23 2.66 -0.13 -6.11
C ILE A 23 3.63 0.99 -5.74
N LEU A 24 3.76 2.03 -6.56
CA LEU A 24 4.61 3.20 -6.24
C LEU A 24 4.22 3.88 -4.93
N GLY A 25 2.92 3.98 -4.64
CA GLY A 25 2.43 4.49 -3.37
C GLY A 25 2.83 3.60 -2.19
N LEU A 26 2.73 2.28 -2.34
CA LEU A 26 3.16 1.34 -1.30
C LEU A 26 4.67 1.38 -1.08
N ASP A 27 5.46 1.43 -2.15
CA ASP A 27 6.92 1.55 -2.08
C ASP A 27 7.33 2.82 -1.33
N LEU A 28 6.68 3.96 -1.63
CA LEU A 28 6.93 5.21 -0.93
C LEU A 28 6.66 5.09 0.58
N LEU A 29 5.51 4.52 0.95
CA LEU A 29 5.13 4.33 2.35
C LEU A 29 6.10 3.38 3.08
N PHE A 30 6.55 2.32 2.40
CA PHE A 30 7.53 1.38 2.93
C PHE A 30 8.89 2.04 3.12
N CYS A 31 9.38 2.79 2.12
CA CYS A 31 10.63 3.54 2.22
C CYS A 31 10.62 4.57 3.36
N PHE A 32 9.48 5.18 3.64
CA PHE A 32 9.32 6.10 4.78
C PHE A 32 9.13 5.39 6.11
N GLY A 33 9.12 4.05 6.13
CA GLY A 33 8.91 3.26 7.33
C GLY A 33 7.53 3.44 7.93
N LEU A 34 6.53 3.84 7.13
CA LEU A 34 5.15 4.02 7.57
C LEU A 34 4.36 2.71 7.52
N ILE A 35 4.78 1.80 6.63
CA ILE A 35 4.23 0.45 6.54
C ILE A 35 5.35 -0.58 6.50
N ASP A 36 4.98 -1.81 6.84
CA ASP A 36 5.77 -3.02 6.62
C ASP A 36 4.91 -4.04 5.86
N ILE A 37 5.55 -5.02 5.23
CA ILE A 37 4.87 -6.08 4.48
C ILE A 37 5.33 -7.44 5.00
N GLU A 38 4.43 -8.13 5.69
CA GLU A 38 4.69 -9.47 6.23
C GLU A 38 3.64 -10.44 5.69
N ASN A 39 4.06 -11.54 5.06
CA ASN A 39 3.16 -12.58 4.53
C ASN A 39 2.04 -12.01 3.62
N ASN A 40 2.37 -11.07 2.71
CA ASN A 40 1.44 -10.33 1.85
C ASN A 40 0.42 -9.45 2.59
N LEU A 41 0.62 -9.19 3.89
CA LEU A 41 -0.20 -8.28 4.67
C LEU A 41 0.54 -6.98 4.90
N ILE A 42 -0.13 -5.87 4.58
CA ILE A 42 0.34 -4.52 4.93
C ILE A 42 0.07 -4.28 6.42
N MET A 43 1.14 -3.94 7.13
CA MET A 43 1.17 -3.61 8.55
C MET A 43 1.49 -2.12 8.71
N ARG A 44 0.72 -1.39 9.52
CA ARG A 44 1.04 0.02 9.81
C ARG A 44 2.08 0.10 10.90
N LYS A 45 3.17 0.83 10.66
CA LYS A 45 4.20 1.07 11.66
C LYS A 45 3.84 2.31 12.46
N LYS A 46 3.72 2.17 13.79
CA LYS A 46 3.64 3.34 14.67
C LYS A 46 5.06 3.90 14.80
N LEU A 47 5.25 5.16 14.39
CA LEU A 47 6.43 5.91 14.78
C LEU A 47 6.31 6.17 16.28
N CYS A 48 7.21 5.57 17.06
CA CYS A 48 7.36 5.83 18.50
C CYS A 48 7.97 7.21 18.73
#